data_AF-A0A399IQP7-F1
#
_entry.id   AF-A0A399IQP7-F1
#
_cell.length_a   1.000
_cell.length_b   1.000
_cell.length_c   1.000
_cell.angle_alpha   90.00
_cell.angle_beta   90.00
_cell.angle_gamma   90.00
#
_symmetry.space_group_name_H-M   'P 1'
#
loop_
_entity.id
_entity.type
_entity.pdbx_description
1 polymer ?
#
loop_
_entity_poly.entity_id
_entity_poly.type
_entity_poly.pdbx_seq_one_letter_code
_entity_poly.pdbx_strand_id
1 'polypeptide(L)'
;MKSSEIISFLEDSDLTDVEEIKRKGDYVIIKFYYDFDKEELSAAKAYSTEESDFEPESDEWYKEYYIPYLRDIAVDNVESILEEAMEEFELEAKYKEFGMENGDSGYCKFIAAFSDELTDTEMEDILNDYFE
;
A
#
# COMPACT_ATOMS: atom_id res chain seq x y z
N MET A 1 -1.49 -14.64 16.68
CA MET A 1 -2.18 -13.95 15.55
C MET A 1 -3.31 -14.74 14.85
N LYS A 2 -4.47 -14.11 14.53
CA LYS A 2 -5.47 -14.66 13.57
C LYS A 2 -5.57 -13.78 12.30
N SER A 3 -5.06 -14.25 11.16
CA SER A 3 -5.08 -13.42 9.92
C SER A 3 -6.47 -13.06 9.44
N SER A 4 -7.50 -13.87 9.72
CA SER A 4 -8.86 -13.57 9.29
C SER A 4 -9.40 -12.29 9.94
N GLU A 5 -8.97 -11.99 11.16
CA GLU A 5 -9.34 -10.75 11.86
C GLU A 5 -8.59 -9.56 11.24
N ILE A 6 -7.30 -9.70 10.95
CA ILE A 6 -6.49 -8.70 10.24
C ILE A 6 -7.08 -8.40 8.85
N ILE A 7 -7.40 -9.43 8.06
CA ILE A 7 -7.98 -9.26 6.72
C ILE A 7 -9.30 -8.48 6.79
N SER A 8 -10.18 -8.85 7.73
CA SER A 8 -11.46 -8.15 7.90
C SER A 8 -11.25 -6.69 8.28
N PHE A 9 -10.29 -6.41 9.17
CA PHE A 9 -9.94 -5.04 9.51
C PHE A 9 -9.44 -4.24 8.30
N LEU A 10 -8.53 -4.82 7.50
CA LEU A 10 -8.01 -4.14 6.30
C LEU A 10 -9.13 -3.86 5.28
N GLU A 11 -10.05 -4.80 5.07
CA GLU A 11 -11.23 -4.62 4.21
C GLU A 11 -12.19 -3.53 4.73
N ASP A 12 -12.36 -3.44 6.05
CA ASP A 12 -13.19 -2.40 6.69
C ASP A 12 -12.50 -1.02 6.68
N SER A 13 -11.19 -0.97 6.45
CA SER A 13 -10.33 0.23 6.41
C SER A 13 -10.01 0.69 4.98
N ASP A 14 -10.96 0.53 4.06
CA ASP A 14 -10.89 0.98 2.66
C ASP A 14 -9.79 0.32 1.79
N LEU A 15 -9.20 -0.79 2.23
CA LEU A 15 -8.32 -1.61 1.38
C LEU A 15 -9.12 -2.67 0.62
N THR A 16 -8.74 -2.90 -0.63
CA THR A 16 -9.47 -3.80 -1.53
C THR A 16 -8.64 -5.02 -1.92
N ASP A 17 -9.32 -6.08 -2.38
CA ASP A 17 -8.72 -7.34 -2.81
C ASP A 17 -7.70 -7.90 -1.80
N VAL A 18 -8.06 -7.85 -0.50
CA VAL A 18 -7.23 -8.29 0.61
C VAL A 18 -7.14 -9.83 0.63
N GLU A 19 -5.95 -10.37 0.38
CA GLU A 19 -5.71 -11.80 0.19
C GLU A 19 -4.54 -12.29 1.04
N GLU A 20 -4.75 -13.35 1.84
CA GLU A 20 -3.64 -14.09 2.46
C GLU A 20 -2.84 -14.83 1.38
N ILE A 21 -1.58 -14.45 1.22
CA ILE A 21 -0.67 -15.05 0.25
C ILE A 21 0.13 -16.19 0.86
N LYS A 22 0.51 -16.05 2.13
CA LYS A 22 1.35 -17.02 2.84
C LYS A 22 1.14 -16.91 4.33
N ARG A 23 1.18 -18.06 5.00
CA ARG A 23 1.19 -18.15 6.46
C ARG A 23 2.28 -19.11 6.92
N LYS A 24 3.09 -18.68 7.87
CA LYS A 24 3.95 -19.52 8.71
C LYS A 24 3.64 -19.19 10.18
N GLY A 25 3.99 -20.07 11.11
CA GLY A 25 3.51 -20.00 12.50
C GLY A 25 3.75 -18.64 13.18
N ASP A 26 4.82 -17.97 12.76
CA ASP A 26 5.37 -16.71 13.23
C ASP A 26 4.93 -15.48 12.40
N TYR A 27 4.39 -15.65 11.17
CA TYR A 27 3.99 -14.51 10.34
C TYR A 27 2.92 -14.83 9.29
N VAL A 28 2.24 -13.79 8.82
CA VAL A 28 1.36 -13.86 7.66
C VAL A 28 1.77 -12.80 6.64
N ILE A 29 1.74 -13.15 5.35
CA ILE A 29 1.89 -12.22 4.24
C ILE A 29 0.52 -12.01 3.61
N ILE A 30 0.10 -10.76 3.51
CA ILE A 30 -1.18 -10.33 2.96
C ILE A 30 -0.90 -9.38 1.80
N LYS A 31 -1.55 -9.60 0.67
CA LYS A 31 -1.58 -8.69 -0.47
C LYS A 31 -2.90 -7.92 -0.42
N PHE A 32 -2.87 -6.64 -0.76
CA PHE A 32 -4.04 -5.79 -0.85
C PHE A 32 -3.77 -4.62 -1.80
N TYR A 33 -4.83 -3.86 -2.07
CA TYR A 33 -4.80 -2.71 -2.97
C TYR A 33 -5.39 -1.48 -2.26
N TYR A 34 -4.83 -0.32 -2.56
CA TYR A 34 -5.40 0.98 -2.22
C TYR A 34 -6.00 1.57 -3.50
N ASP A 35 -7.32 1.72 -3.54
CA ASP A 35 -8.04 2.30 -4.68
C ASP A 35 -8.27 3.79 -4.45
N PHE A 36 -7.77 4.63 -5.36
CA PHE A 36 -7.94 6.07 -5.22
C PHE A 36 -9.38 6.48 -5.49
N ASP A 37 -9.92 7.31 -4.62
CA ASP A 37 -11.21 7.92 -4.85
C ASP A 37 -11.14 9.07 -5.88
N LYS A 38 -12.31 9.59 -6.26
CA LYS A 38 -12.39 10.67 -7.25
C LYS A 38 -11.78 11.98 -6.76
N GLU A 39 -11.85 12.25 -5.46
CA GLU A 39 -11.33 13.46 -4.86
C GLU A 39 -9.80 13.43 -4.84
N GLU A 40 -9.20 12.30 -4.49
CA GLU A 40 -7.76 12.05 -4.54
C GLU A 40 -7.21 12.13 -5.96
N LEU A 41 -7.85 11.44 -6.91
CA LEU A 41 -7.47 11.53 -8.33
C LEU A 41 -7.58 12.96 -8.87
N SER A 42 -8.59 13.72 -8.44
CA SER A 42 -8.77 15.11 -8.82
C SER A 42 -7.73 16.02 -8.18
N ALA A 43 -7.40 15.81 -6.90
CA ALA A 43 -6.38 16.56 -6.19
C ALA A 43 -5.00 16.35 -6.83
N ALA A 44 -4.66 15.10 -7.15
CA ALA A 44 -3.43 14.76 -7.85
C ALA A 44 -3.33 15.44 -9.21
N LYS A 45 -4.43 15.49 -9.99
CA LYS A 45 -4.47 16.19 -11.28
C LYS A 45 -4.27 17.68 -11.13
N ALA A 46 -4.93 18.29 -10.15
CA ALA A 46 -4.82 19.73 -9.88
C ALA A 46 -3.39 20.09 -9.48
N TYR A 47 -2.84 19.41 -8.46
CA TYR A 47 -1.47 19.57 -8.00
C TYR A 47 -0.47 19.44 -9.16
N SER A 48 -0.54 18.34 -9.90
CA SER A 48 0.42 18.06 -10.96
C SER A 48 0.32 19.06 -12.11
N THR A 49 -0.87 19.59 -12.42
CA THR A 49 -1.06 20.62 -13.45
C THR A 49 -0.53 21.99 -13.00
N GLU A 50 -0.66 22.31 -11.72
CA GLU A 50 -0.21 23.59 -11.15
C GLU A 50 1.32 23.62 -10.93
N GLU A 51 1.91 22.49 -10.52
CA GLU A 51 3.32 22.41 -10.12
C GLU A 51 4.27 21.94 -11.24
N SER A 52 3.73 21.44 -12.36
CA SER A 52 4.53 20.94 -13.48
C SER A 52 4.68 21.96 -14.60
N ASP A 53 5.90 22.04 -15.17
CA ASP A 53 6.17 22.77 -16.41
C ASP A 53 5.89 21.93 -17.67
N PHE A 54 5.52 20.65 -17.53
CA PHE A 54 5.20 19.77 -18.65
C PHE A 54 3.78 19.97 -19.18
N GLU A 55 3.52 19.54 -20.42
CA GLU A 55 2.16 19.56 -20.96
C GLU A 55 1.26 18.63 -20.13
N PRO A 56 0.07 19.07 -19.68
CA PRO A 56 -0.83 18.24 -18.90
C PRO A 56 -1.14 16.93 -19.61
N GLU A 57 -1.13 15.82 -18.85
CA GLU A 57 -1.37 14.46 -19.36
C GLU A 57 -0.29 13.95 -20.35
N SER A 58 0.88 14.60 -20.44
CA SER A 58 2.05 14.04 -21.11
C SER A 58 2.73 12.94 -20.29
N ASP A 59 3.55 12.11 -20.94
CA ASP A 59 4.27 11.02 -20.28
C ASP A 59 5.17 11.54 -19.14
N GLU A 60 5.88 12.65 -19.35
CA GLU A 60 6.70 13.30 -18.33
C GLU A 60 5.87 13.84 -17.16
N TRP A 61 4.71 14.44 -17.46
CA TRP A 61 3.78 14.93 -16.45
C TRP A 61 3.27 13.78 -15.55
N TYR A 62 2.89 12.67 -16.17
CA TYR A 62 2.46 11.47 -15.46
C TYR A 62 3.58 10.92 -14.57
N LYS A 63 4.77 10.75 -15.14
CA LYS A 63 5.90 10.08 -14.50
C LYS A 63 6.52 10.88 -13.36
N GLU A 64 6.64 12.19 -13.50
CA GLU A 64 7.40 13.04 -12.58
C GLU A 64 6.51 13.75 -11.53
N TYR A 65 5.20 13.86 -11.76
CA TYR A 65 4.29 14.58 -10.87
C TYR A 65 3.08 13.75 -10.44
N TYR A 66 2.26 13.30 -11.40
CA TYR A 66 0.96 12.68 -11.08
C TYR A 66 1.09 11.35 -10.34
N ILE A 67 1.87 10.43 -10.89
CA ILE A 67 2.08 9.11 -10.29
C ILE A 67 2.81 9.22 -8.95
N PRO A 68 3.92 9.99 -8.82
CA PRO A 68 4.55 10.21 -7.51
C PRO A 68 3.58 10.73 -6.45
N TYR A 69 2.77 11.74 -6.78
CA TYR A 69 1.83 12.32 -5.82
C TYR A 69 0.75 11.31 -5.38
N LEU A 70 0.22 10.50 -6.30
CA LEU A 70 -0.70 9.42 -5.94
C LEU A 70 -0.02 8.35 -5.09
N ARG A 71 1.24 7.99 -5.38
CA ARG A 71 1.98 7.04 -4.56
C ARG A 71 2.17 7.55 -3.14
N ASP A 72 2.47 8.83 -2.96
CA ASP A 72 2.58 9.46 -1.64
C ASP A 72 1.25 9.34 -0.87
N ILE A 73 0.11 9.65 -1.51
CA ILE A 73 -1.22 9.48 -0.91
C ILE A 73 -1.45 8.03 -0.47
N ALA A 74 -1.21 7.06 -1.36
CA ALA A 74 -1.44 5.66 -1.04
C ALA A 74 -0.54 5.17 0.09
N VAL A 75 0.72 5.58 0.11
CA VAL A 75 1.67 5.24 1.17
C VAL A 75 1.21 5.83 2.50
N ASP A 76 0.88 7.11 2.56
CA ASP A 76 0.43 7.79 3.79
C ASP A 76 -0.81 7.11 4.38
N ASN A 77 -1.80 6.80 3.55
CA ASN A 77 -3.02 6.14 4.00
C ASN A 77 -2.77 4.69 4.45
N VAL A 78 -2.00 3.92 3.68
CA VAL A 78 -1.67 2.53 4.06
C VAL A 78 -0.83 2.50 5.34
N GLU A 79 0.11 3.41 5.53
CA GLU A 79 0.88 3.50 6.78
C GLU A 79 -0.04 3.75 7.97
N SER A 80 -0.97 4.70 7.87
CA SER A 80 -1.96 4.96 8.93
C SER A 80 -2.80 3.71 9.25
N ILE A 81 -3.30 3.02 8.22
CA ILE A 81 -4.12 1.80 8.40
C ILE A 81 -3.32 0.68 9.07
N LEU A 82 -2.05 0.51 8.66
CA LEU A 82 -1.18 -0.51 9.25
C LEU A 82 -0.81 -0.17 10.70
N GLU A 83 -0.58 1.11 11.02
CA GLU A 83 -0.38 1.58 12.40
C GLU A 83 -1.58 1.24 13.29
N GLU A 84 -2.80 1.51 12.82
CA GLU A 84 -4.02 1.15 13.53
C GLU A 84 -4.14 -0.38 13.73
N ALA A 85 -3.81 -1.18 12.71
CA ALA A 85 -3.80 -2.64 12.82
C ALA A 85 -2.75 -3.14 13.84
N MET A 86 -1.56 -2.55 13.85
CA MET A 86 -0.49 -2.88 14.81
C MET A 86 -0.95 -2.64 16.26
N GLU A 87 -1.60 -1.49 16.50
CA GLU A 87 -2.16 -1.16 17.81
C GLU A 87 -3.32 -2.07 18.21
N GLU A 88 -4.27 -2.34 17.30
CA GLU A 88 -5.46 -3.16 17.60
C GLU A 88 -5.12 -4.61 17.94
N PHE A 89 -4.17 -5.20 17.20
CA PHE A 89 -3.85 -6.62 17.29
C PHE A 89 -2.59 -6.92 18.11
N GLU A 90 -1.96 -5.90 18.72
CA GLU A 90 -0.70 -6.00 19.46
C GLU A 90 0.39 -6.75 18.65
N LEU A 91 0.60 -6.33 17.41
CA LEU A 91 1.55 -6.93 16.46
C LEU A 91 2.37 -5.87 15.74
N GLU A 92 3.40 -6.31 15.02
CA GLU A 92 4.19 -5.48 14.13
C GLU A 92 3.83 -5.80 12.66
N ALA A 93 3.96 -4.80 11.79
CA ALA A 93 3.73 -4.93 10.36
C ALA A 93 4.84 -4.27 9.56
N LYS A 94 5.25 -4.92 8.46
CA LYS A 94 6.07 -4.28 7.44
C LYS A 94 5.50 -4.51 6.06
N TYR A 95 5.70 -3.57 5.15
CA TYR A 95 5.10 -3.65 3.82
C TYR A 95 6.09 -3.29 2.71
N LYS A 96 5.74 -3.70 1.50
CA LYS A 96 6.33 -3.24 0.25
C LYS A 96 5.24 -2.73 -0.67
N GLU A 97 5.50 -1.57 -1.25
CA GLU A 97 4.69 -0.99 -2.31
C GLU A 97 5.21 -1.47 -3.68
N PHE A 98 4.29 -1.94 -4.51
CA PHE A 98 4.56 -2.39 -5.88
C PHE A 98 4.06 -1.39 -6.92
N GLY A 99 3.40 -0.32 -6.46
CA GLY A 99 2.85 0.74 -7.27
C GLY A 99 1.68 0.28 -8.12
N MET A 100 1.49 1.04 -9.20
CA MET A 100 0.42 0.91 -10.18
C MET A 100 0.76 -0.18 -11.20
N GLU A 101 -0.16 -1.13 -11.43
CA GLU A 101 0.01 -2.17 -12.45
C GLU A 101 -0.53 -1.69 -13.82
N ASN A 102 0.17 -2.04 -14.91
CA ASN A 102 -0.31 -1.90 -16.30
C ASN A 102 -0.71 -0.49 -16.79
N GLY A 103 -0.16 0.57 -16.19
CA GLY A 103 -0.46 1.96 -16.59
C GLY A 103 -1.84 2.45 -16.12
N ASP A 104 -2.52 1.70 -15.25
CA ASP A 104 -3.70 2.17 -14.55
C ASP A 104 -3.26 2.91 -13.28
N SER A 105 -3.65 4.17 -13.16
CA SER A 105 -3.33 5.03 -11.99
C SER A 105 -4.44 5.03 -10.94
N GLY A 106 -5.45 4.18 -11.10
CA GLY A 106 -6.58 4.09 -10.19
C GLY A 106 -6.28 3.38 -8.87
N TYR A 107 -5.15 2.66 -8.77
CA TYR A 107 -4.83 1.89 -7.56
C TYR A 107 -3.32 1.69 -7.35
N CYS A 108 -2.94 1.40 -6.11
CA CYS A 108 -1.60 0.99 -5.73
C CYS A 108 -1.62 -0.38 -5.05
N LYS A 109 -0.72 -1.27 -5.46
CA LYS A 109 -0.59 -2.61 -4.89
C LYS A 109 0.40 -2.64 -3.74
N PHE A 110 0.02 -3.32 -2.67
CA PHE A 110 0.84 -3.50 -1.47
C PHE A 110 0.88 -4.96 -1.06
N ILE A 111 2.00 -5.34 -0.44
CA ILE A 111 2.15 -6.62 0.24
C ILE A 111 2.77 -6.37 1.60
N ALA A 112 2.09 -6.79 2.66
CA ALA A 112 2.53 -6.63 4.03
C ALA A 112 2.75 -7.97 4.73
N ALA A 113 3.78 -8.03 5.56
CA ALA A 113 4.03 -9.07 6.54
C ALA A 113 3.58 -8.58 7.91
N PHE A 114 2.87 -9.43 8.66
CA PHE A 114 2.43 -9.17 10.02
C PHE A 114 2.97 -10.26 10.95
N SER A 115 3.41 -9.88 12.14
CA SER A 115 3.93 -10.80 13.16
C SER A 115 3.84 -10.23 14.57
N ASP A 116 3.55 -11.07 15.56
CA ASP A 116 3.63 -10.78 16.99
C ASP A 116 4.98 -11.20 17.61
N GLU A 117 5.89 -11.76 16.81
CA GLU A 117 7.17 -12.32 17.30
C GLU A 117 8.41 -11.77 16.56
N LEU A 118 8.27 -11.38 15.30
CA LEU A 118 9.38 -10.94 14.45
C LEU A 118 9.64 -9.45 14.55
N THR A 119 10.91 -9.08 14.39
CA THR A 119 11.33 -7.68 14.26
C THR A 119 11.08 -7.13 12.86
N ASP A 120 11.06 -5.80 12.72
CA ASP A 120 10.98 -5.10 11.44
C ASP A 120 11.98 -5.63 10.40
N THR A 121 13.23 -5.85 10.80
CA THR A 121 14.28 -6.35 9.91
C THR A 121 14.01 -7.77 9.45
N GLU A 122 13.52 -8.65 10.32
CA GLU A 122 13.17 -10.02 9.94
C GLU A 122 11.97 -10.06 8.97
N MET A 123 10.97 -9.20 9.18
CA MET A 123 9.85 -9.07 8.26
C MET A 123 10.27 -8.47 6.91
N GLU A 124 11.19 -7.49 6.92
CA GLU A 124 11.78 -6.94 5.70
C GLU A 124 12.52 -8.00 4.90
N ASP A 125 13.34 -8.84 5.55
CA ASP A 125 14.02 -9.98 4.93
C ASP A 125 13.01 -10.97 4.33
N ILE A 126 11.94 -11.31 5.05
CA ILE A 126 10.87 -12.20 4.55
C ILE A 126 10.20 -11.63 3.31
N LEU A 127 9.92 -10.32 3.30
CA LEU A 127 9.35 -9.65 2.14
C LEU A 127 10.35 -9.65 0.99
N ASN A 128 11.64 -9.35 1.22
CA ASN A 128 12.69 -9.44 0.21
C ASN A 128 12.74 -10.83 -0.46
N ASP A 129 12.81 -11.89 0.34
CA ASP A 129 12.88 -13.28 -0.12
C ASP A 129 11.64 -13.73 -0.92
N TYR A 130 10.47 -13.13 -0.66
CA TYR A 130 9.24 -13.48 -1.37
C TYR A 130 9.22 -12.94 -2.81
N PHE A 131 10.05 -11.96 -3.15
CA PHE A 131 10.08 -11.29 -4.46
C PHE A 131 11.35 -11.51 -5.28
N GLU A 132 12.32 -12.30 -4.79
CA GLU A 132 13.43 -12.85 -5.59
C GLU A 132 13.01 -14.11 -6.37
#